data_AF-A0A1V4ZYJ1-F1
#
_entry.id   AF-A0A1V4ZYJ1-F1
#
_cell.length_a   1.000
_cell.length_b   1.000
_cell.length_c   1.000
_cell.angle_alpha   90.00
_cell.angle_beta   90.00
_cell.angle_gamma   90.00
#
_symmetry.space_group_name_H-M   'P 1'
#
loop_
_entity.id
_entity.type
_entity.pdbx_description
1 polymer ?
#
loop_
_entity_poly.entity_id
_entity_poly.type
_entity_poly.pdbx_seq_one_letter_code
_entity_poly.pdbx_strand_id
1 'polypeptide(L)' 'MISTPEFIAGMILLVAGSVSVAYARPKNYVTRLINLEIPAWGLLLVMLHFNESLALFTFAAISVLSTYIFVRTIQKREGA' A
#
# COMPACT_ATOMS: atom_id res chain seq x y z
N MET A 1 -14.59 0.09 24.39
CA MET A 1 -13.82 -0.65 23.38
C MET A 1 -14.73 -0.83 22.17
N ILE A 2 -14.89 0.25 21.40
CA ILE A 2 -15.78 0.31 20.23
C ILE A 2 -14.85 0.33 19.02
N SER A 3 -14.99 -0.67 18.15
CA SER A 3 -14.24 -0.77 16.91
C SER A 3 -14.51 0.48 16.09
N THR A 4 -13.55 1.40 16.04
CA THR A 4 -13.74 2.62 15.28
C THR A 4 -13.80 2.26 13.79
N PRO A 5 -14.61 2.96 13.00
CA PRO A 5 -14.86 2.60 11.60
C PRO A 5 -13.58 2.52 10.77
N GLU A 6 -12.54 3.29 11.13
CA GLU A 6 -11.23 3.28 10.47
C GLU A 6 -10.50 1.93 10.60
N PHE A 7 -10.61 1.24 11.75
CA PHE A 7 -9.94 -0.05 11.96
C PHE A 7 -10.58 -1.16 11.13
N ILE A 8 -11.92 -1.18 11.10
CA ILE A 8 -12.68 -2.15 10.29
C ILE A 8 -12.43 -1.90 8.80
N ALA A 9 -12.51 -0.64 8.37
CA ALA A 9 -12.22 -0.27 6.98
C ALA A 9 -10.78 -0.61 6.60
N GLY A 10 -9.81 -0.31 7.47
CA GLY A 10 -8.40 -0.62 7.28
C GLY A 10 -8.13 -2.12 7.12
N MET A 11 -8.73 -2.94 7.98
CA MET A 11 -8.61 -4.41 7.91
C MET A 11 -9.24 -4.99 6.64
N ILE A 12 -10.44 -4.52 6.26
CA ILE A 12 -11.10 -4.95 5.01
C ILE A 12 -10.24 -4.57 3.80
N LEU A 13 -9.73 -3.34 3.77
CA LEU A 13 -8.93 -2.83 2.67
C LEU A 13 -7.57 -3.53 2.58
N LEU A 14 -6.95 -3.86 3.72
CA LEU A 14 -5.71 -4.64 3.79
C LEU A 14 -5.92 -6.02 3.14
N VAL A 15 -6.93 -6.76 3.57
CA VAL A 15 -7.21 -8.10 3.06
C VAL A 15 -7.59 -8.06 1.58
N ALA A 16 -8.52 -7.20 1.19
CA ALA A 16 -8.96 -7.06 -0.20
C ALA A 16 -7.81 -6.58 -1.11
N GLY A 17 -7.00 -5.62 -0.64
CA GLY A 17 -5.82 -5.12 -1.33
C GLY A 17 -4.76 -6.19 -1.52
N SER A 18 -4.45 -6.98 -0.49
CA SER A 18 -3.50 -8.10 -0.59
C SER A 18 -3.96 -9.16 -1.60
N VAL A 19 -5.25 -9.50 -1.62
CA VAL A 19 -5.81 -10.42 -2.63
C VAL A 19 -5.71 -9.80 -4.03
N SER A 20 -5.99 -8.51 -4.17
CA SER A 20 -5.91 -7.79 -5.45
C SER A 20 -4.47 -7.74 -6.01
N VAL A 21 -3.46 -7.67 -5.15
CA VAL A 21 -2.04 -7.79 -5.53
C VAL A 21 -1.70 -9.22 -5.96
N ALA A 22 -2.15 -10.22 -5.19
CA ALA A 22 -1.85 -11.62 -5.44
C ALA A 22 -2.44 -12.11 -6.78
N TYR A 23 -3.66 -11.68 -7.09
CA TYR A 23 -4.39 -12.08 -8.30
C TYR A 23 -4.34 -11.04 -9.43
N ALA A 24 -3.46 -10.04 -9.35
CA ALA A 24 -3.32 -9.01 -10.37
C ALA A 24 -3.12 -9.62 -11.77
N ARG A 25 -4.05 -9.32 -12.69
CA ARG A 25 -3.94 -9.63 -14.12
C ARG A 25 -4.11 -8.33 -14.91
N PRO A 26 -3.21 -7.97 -15.84
CA PRO A 26 -2.00 -8.68 -16.30
C PRO A 26 -0.85 -8.68 -15.27
N LYS A 27 0.06 -9.65 -15.36
CA LYS A 27 1.20 -9.84 -14.42
C LYS A 27 2.37 -8.87 -14.72
N ASN A 28 2.07 -7.61 -14.98
CA ASN A 28 3.07 -6.58 -15.22
C ASN A 28 3.54 -5.95 -13.89
N TYR A 29 4.80 -5.52 -13.83
CA TYR A 29 5.37 -4.91 -12.63
C TYR A 29 4.65 -3.63 -12.23
N VAL A 30 4.26 -2.81 -13.20
CA VAL A 30 3.51 -1.56 -12.97
C VAL A 30 2.12 -1.84 -12.38
N THR A 31 1.40 -2.82 -12.94
CA THR A 31 0.07 -3.21 -12.43
C THR A 31 0.14 -3.74 -11.01
N ARG A 32 1.17 -4.53 -10.68
CA ARG A 32 1.41 -5.01 -9.31
C ARG A 32 1.75 -3.87 -8.37
N LEU A 33 2.57 -2.90 -8.79
CA LEU A 33 2.93 -1.74 -7.98
C LEU A 33 1.70 -0.90 -7.65
N ILE A 34 0.85 -0.60 -8.62
CA ILE A 34 -0.40 0.14 -8.41
C ILE A 34 -1.33 -0.62 -7.44
N ASN A 35 -1.47 -1.93 -7.63
CA ASN A 35 -2.30 -2.73 -6.73
C ASN A 35 -1.72 -2.79 -5.30
N LEU A 36 -0.40 -2.62 -5.14
CA LEU A 36 0.28 -2.64 -3.83
C LEU A 36 -0.01 -1.41 -2.99
N GLU A 37 -0.41 -0.31 -3.62
CA GLU A 37 -0.85 0.89 -2.90
C GLU A 37 -2.15 0.63 -2.14
N ILE A 38 -3.07 -0.18 -2.68
CA ILE A 38 -4.37 -0.50 -2.05
C ILE A 38 -4.22 -1.07 -0.63
N PRO A 39 -3.43 -2.14 -0.38
CA PRO A 39 -3.19 -2.60 0.99
C PRO A 39 -2.37 -1.61 1.82
N ALA A 40 -1.51 -0.77 1.21
CA ALA A 40 -0.78 0.27 1.93
C ALA A 40 -1.72 1.33 2.55
N TRP A 41 -2.77 1.73 1.84
CA TRP A 41 -3.82 2.58 2.40
C TRP A 41 -4.58 1.92 3.55
N GLY A 42 -4.75 0.60 3.51
CA GLY A 42 -5.40 -0.18 4.57
C GLY A 42 -4.55 -0.18 5.84
N LEU A 43 -3.24 -0.34 5.67
CA LEU A 43 -2.29 -0.26 6.77
C LEU A 43 -2.25 1.13 7.40
N LEU A 44 -2.31 2.21 6.61
CA LEU A 44 -2.44 3.58 7.12
C LEU A 44 -3.66 3.75 8.01
N LEU A 45 -4.83 3.26 7.61
CA LEU A 45 -6.06 3.34 8.42
C LEU A 45 -5.94 2.55 9.73
N VAL A 46 -5.26 1.40 9.70
CA VAL A 46 -4.98 0.62 10.92
C VAL A 46 -4.03 1.37 11.85
N MET A 47 -2.95 1.96 11.32
CA MET A 47 -2.00 2.75 12.13
C MET A 47 -2.65 4.01 12.73
N LEU A 48 -3.61 4.62 12.01
CA LEU A 48 -4.38 5.76 12.49
C LEU A 48 -5.20 5.42 13.73
N HIS A 49 -5.82 4.23 13.76
CA HIS A 49 -6.56 3.75 14.93
C HIS A 49 -5.71 3.69 16.21
N PHE A 50 -4.42 3.34 16.08
CA PHE A 50 -3.51 3.26 17.22
C PHE A 50 -2.93 4.61 17.65
N ASN A 51 -3.32 5.72 16.99
CA ASN A 51 -2.80 7.06 17.22
C ASN A 51 -1.26 7.15 17.14
N GLU A 52 -0.64 6.24 16.37
CA GLU A 52 0.80 6.21 16.15
C GLU A 52 1.17 7.14 14.99
N SER A 53 1.10 8.45 15.24
CA SER A 53 1.39 9.48 14.24
C SER A 53 2.78 9.35 13.63
N LEU A 54 3.80 9.01 14.42
CA LEU A 54 5.15 8.77 13.93
C LEU A 54 5.19 7.61 12.92
N ALA A 55 4.46 6.54 13.20
CA ALA A 55 4.39 5.38 12.32
C ALA A 55 3.67 5.71 11.00
N LEU A 56 2.61 6.53 11.04
CA LEU A 56 1.93 7.04 9.84
C LEU A 56 2.86 7.86 8.95
N PHE A 57 3.60 8.82 9.52
CA PHE A 57 4.49 9.68 8.74
C PHE A 57 5.65 8.89 8.11
N THR A 58 6.27 7.99 8.88
CA THR A 58 7.34 7.15 8.37
C THR A 58 6.85 6.20 7.28
N PHE A 59 5.69 5.57 7.48
CA PHE A 59 5.10 4.69 6.48
C PHE A 59 4.76 5.45 5.19
N ALA A 60 4.11 6.61 5.29
CA ALA A 60 3.79 7.44 4.13
C ALA A 60 5.05 7.88 3.37
N ALA A 61 6.09 8.34 4.08
CA ALA A 61 7.36 8.74 3.47
C ALA A 61 8.02 7.57 2.72
N ILE A 62 8.09 6.39 3.35
CA ILE A 62 8.69 5.21 2.75
C ILE A 62 7.84 4.69 1.59
N SER A 63 6.52 4.75 1.65
CA SER A 63 5.63 4.33 0.57
C SER A 63 5.88 5.14 -0.69
N VAL A 64 5.89 6.47 -0.57
CA VAL A 64 6.18 7.37 -1.70
C VAL A 64 7.58 7.14 -2.25
N LEU A 65 8.58 7.02 -1.37
CA LEU A 65 9.96 6.78 -1.78
C LEU A 65 10.12 5.44 -2.49
N SER A 66 9.50 4.38 -1.98
CA SER A 66 9.54 3.05 -2.57
C SER A 66 8.90 3.06 -3.96
N THR A 67 7.72 3.65 -4.10
CA THR A 67 7.02 3.76 -5.39
C THR A 67 7.84 4.56 -6.41
N TYR A 68 8.49 5.65 -5.99
CA TYR A 68 9.44 6.38 -6.85
C TYR A 68 10.61 5.50 -7.30
N ILE A 69 11.27 4.79 -6.38
CA ILE A 69 12.40 3.91 -6.69
C ILE A 69 11.97 2.77 -7.63
N PHE A 70 10.81 2.16 -7.38
CA PHE A 70 10.29 1.08 -8.21
C PHE A 70 9.97 1.56 -9.63
N VAL A 71 9.25 2.67 -9.78
CA VAL A 71 8.95 3.26 -11.10
C VAL A 71 10.25 3.58 -11.83
N ARG A 72 11.22 4.22 -11.16
CA ARG A 72 12.52 4.56 -11.76
C ARG A 72 13.29 3.31 -12.20
N THR A 73 13.23 2.25 -11.42
CA THR A 73 13.92 0.99 -11.70
C THR A 73 13.27 0.25 -12.87
N ILE A 74 11.93 0.22 -12.95
CA ILE A 74 11.18 -0.39 -14.05
C ILE A 74 11.51 0.33 -15.36
N GLN A 75 11.44 1.67 -15.38
CA GLN A 75 11.78 2.46 -16.57
C GLN A 75 13.20 2.19 -17.07
N LYS A 76 14.17 2.07 -16.15
CA LYS A 76 15.55 1.74 -16.52
C LYS A 76 15.70 0.34 -17.11
N ARG A 77 14.86 -0.62 -16.69
CA ARG A 77 14.88 -2.00 -17.18
C ARG A 77 14.15 -2.18 -18.51
N GLU A 78 13.09 -1.41 -18.76
CA GLU A 78 12.34 -1.44 -20.02
C GLU A 78 13.00 -0.61 -21.13
N GLY A 79 13.83 0.38 -20.77
CA GLY A 79 14.58 1.22 -21.70
C GLY A 79 15.99 0.73 -22.08
N ALA A 80 16.37 -0.50 -21.69
CA ALA A 80 17.66 -1.14 -21.99
C ALA A 80 17.45 -2.40 -22.84
#